data_AF-A0A961N011-F1
#
_entry.id   AF-A0A961N011-F1
#
_cell.length_a   1.000
_cell.length_b   1.000
_cell.length_c   1.000
_cell.angle_alpha   90.00
_cell.angle_beta   90.00
_cell.angle_gamma   90.00
#
_symmetry.space_group_name_H-M   'P 1'
#
loop_
_entity.id
_entity.type
_entity.pdbx_description
1 polymer ?
#
loop_
_entity_poly.entity_id
_entity_poly.type
_entity_poly.pdbx_seq_one_letter_code
_entity_poly.pdbx_strand_id
1 'polypeptide(L)'
;MPRLVRVYLRQIAIGFALSAVFVGLLLGFNVANLRSLVTTTQGGAIAVFLLFFFNGLVFAGVQFGITIMRMAAPEDKGPRGGRRAPKATNTPVRVDVAAGR
;
A
#
# COMPACT_ATOMS: atom_id res chain seq x y z
N MET A 1 7.05 0.82 -20.64
CA MET A 1 7.41 -0.12 -19.56
C MET A 1 6.18 -0.90 -19.13
N PRO A 2 6.26 -2.23 -18.93
CA PRO A 2 5.15 -3.06 -18.47
C PRO A 2 4.57 -2.51 -17.15
N ARG A 3 3.24 -2.47 -17.00
CA ARG A 3 2.56 -1.82 -15.86
C ARG A 3 2.97 -2.40 -14.50
N LEU A 4 3.26 -3.71 -14.43
CA LEU A 4 3.70 -4.39 -13.21
C LEU A 4 5.06 -3.88 -12.68
N VAL A 5 6.04 -3.67 -13.57
CA VAL A 5 7.38 -3.18 -13.18
C VAL A 5 7.31 -1.78 -12.57
N ARG A 6 6.42 -0.94 -13.09
CA ARG A 6 6.20 0.41 -12.56
C ARG A 6 5.62 0.40 -11.15
N VAL A 7 4.68 -0.51 -10.88
CA VAL A 7 4.12 -0.66 -9.55
C VAL A 7 5.17 -1.20 -8.59
N TYR A 8 5.97 -2.19 -9.02
CA TYR A 8 7.07 -2.74 -8.24
C TYR A 8 8.10 -1.68 -7.81
N LEU A 9 8.63 -0.90 -8.75
CA LEU A 9 9.60 0.16 -8.46
C LEU A 9 9.05 1.22 -7.49
N ARG A 10 7.75 1.54 -7.60
CA ARG A 10 7.11 2.49 -6.69
C ARG A 10 7.06 1.98 -5.26
N GLN A 11 6.75 0.70 -5.05
CA GLN A 11 6.71 0.14 -3.69
C GLN A 11 8.10 0.03 -3.05
N ILE A 12 9.11 -0.30 -3.86
CA ILE A 12 10.51 -0.28 -3.39
C ILE A 12 10.90 1.13 -2.97
N ALA A 13 10.60 2.13 -3.79
CA ALA A 13 10.91 3.52 -3.47
C ALA A 13 10.26 3.96 -2.16
N ILE A 14 9.00 3.56 -1.89
CA ILE A 14 8.33 3.85 -0.62
C ILE A 14 9.01 3.13 0.55
N GLY A 15 9.40 1.87 0.38
CA GLY A 15 10.13 1.11 1.40
C GLY A 15 11.49 1.74 1.75
N PHE A 16 12.24 2.18 0.75
CA PHE A 16 13.51 2.88 0.95
C PHE A 16 13.34 4.27 1.57
N ALA A 17 12.29 5.01 1.21
CA ALA A 17 11.98 6.28 1.86
C ALA A 17 11.67 6.10 3.36
N LEU A 18 10.88 5.08 3.71
CA LEU A 18 10.62 4.70 5.11
C LEU A 18 11.90 4.29 5.84
N SER A 19 12.79 3.54 5.18
CA SER A 19 14.11 3.19 5.73
C SER A 19 14.99 4.41 6.02
N ALA A 20 15.02 5.40 5.13
CA ALA A 20 15.79 6.62 5.34
C ALA A 20 15.33 7.35 6.60
N VAL A 21 14.01 7.46 6.79
CA VAL A 21 13.42 8.05 8.00
C VAL A 21 13.78 7.22 9.22
N PHE A 22 13.61 5.89 9.17
CA PHE A 22 13.91 5.00 10.29
C PHE A 22 15.39 5.06 10.72
N VAL A 23 16.32 4.93 9.77
CA VAL A 23 17.76 5.01 10.05
C VAL A 23 18.16 6.41 10.49
N GLY A 24 17.57 7.45 9.91
CA GLY A 24 17.75 8.83 10.35
C GLY A 24 17.34 9.04 11.82
N LEU A 25 16.22 8.44 12.24
CA LEU A 25 15.77 8.48 13.64
C LEU A 25 16.72 7.69 14.55
N LEU A 26 17.18 6.50 14.15
CA LEU A 26 18.14 5.71 14.94
C LEU A 26 19.45 6.46 15.20
N LEU A 27 20.03 7.07 14.15
CA LEU A 27 21.25 7.86 14.24
C LEU A 27 21.01 9.20 14.97
N GLY A 28 19.86 9.83 14.74
CA GLY A 28 19.48 11.11 15.36
C GLY A 28 19.30 10.99 16.87
N PHE A 29 18.57 9.97 17.33
CA PHE A 29 18.37 9.69 18.75
C PHE A 29 19.51 8.91 19.40
N ASN A 30 20.56 8.57 18.63
CA ASN A 30 21.69 7.77 19.08
C ASN A 30 21.25 6.48 19.80
N VAL A 31 20.27 5.79 19.22
CA VAL A 31 19.75 4.53 19.77
C VAL A 31 20.89 3.53 19.89
N ALA A 32 21.04 2.92 21.07
CA ALA A 32 22.12 1.96 21.36
C ALA A 32 23.54 2.50 21.09
N ASN A 33 23.76 3.82 21.17
CA ASN A 33 25.03 4.47 20.85
C ASN A 33 25.51 4.29 19.39
N LEU A 34 24.60 3.95 18.47
CA LEU A 34 24.93 3.70 17.07
C LEU A 34 25.59 4.88 16.37
N ARG A 35 25.21 6.12 16.70
CA ARG A 35 25.82 7.31 16.11
C ARG A 35 27.30 7.35 16.45
N SER A 36 27.65 7.16 17.72
CA SER A 36 29.03 7.11 18.19
C SER A 36 29.80 5.96 17.56
N LEU A 37 29.16 4.79 17.45
CA LEU A 37 29.76 3.60 16.84
C LEU A 37 30.12 3.84 15.36
N VAL A 38 29.19 4.40 14.60
CA VAL A 38 29.40 4.71 13.19
C VAL A 38 30.47 5.79 12.99
N THR A 39 30.52 6.83 13.82
CA THR A 39 31.48 7.94 13.63
C THR A 39 32.91 7.56 13.99
N THR A 40 33.10 6.59 14.86
CA THR A 40 34.43 6.25 15.40
C THR A 40 35.09 5.09 14.65
N THR A 41 34.31 4.31 13.90
CA THR A 41 34.81 3.14 13.19
C THR A 41 35.19 3.50 11.75
N GLN A 42 36.33 3.03 11.25
CA GLN A 42 36.78 3.27 9.86
C GLN A 42 35.73 2.83 8.81
N GLY A 43 34.92 1.82 9.12
CA GLY A 43 33.83 1.33 8.28
C GLY A 43 32.46 2.01 8.47
N GLY A 44 32.40 3.14 9.19
CA GLY A 44 31.14 3.80 9.56
C GLY A 44 30.20 4.07 8.38
N ALA A 45 30.73 4.58 7.27
CA ALA A 45 29.94 4.86 6.07
C ALA A 45 29.31 3.59 5.47
N ILE A 46 30.07 2.49 5.43
CA ILE A 46 29.57 1.18 4.96
C ILE A 46 28.52 0.65 5.93
N ALA A 47 28.72 0.81 7.25
CA ALA A 47 27.75 0.39 8.25
C ALA A 47 26.41 1.14 8.10
N VAL A 48 26.43 2.45 7.88
CA VAL A 48 25.20 3.23 7.62
C VAL A 48 24.55 2.78 6.31
N PHE A 49 25.35 2.57 5.26
CA PHE A 49 24.84 2.11 3.98
C PHE A 49 24.16 0.74 4.11
N LEU A 50 24.79 -0.24 4.76
CA LEU A 50 24.22 -1.56 4.98
C LEU A 50 22.98 -1.50 5.86
N LEU A 51 23.02 -0.70 6.94
CA LEU A 51 21.87 -0.50 7.81
C LEU A 51 20.68 0.07 7.01
N PHE A 52 20.90 1.10 6.22
CA PHE A 52 19.89 1.70 5.35
C PHE A 52 19.38 0.73 4.27
N PHE A 53 20.29 0.03 3.59
CA PHE A 53 19.98 -0.86 2.49
C PHE A 53 19.19 -2.09 2.95
N PHE A 54 19.66 -2.78 4.00
CA PHE A 54 18.97 -3.95 4.53
C PHE A 54 17.61 -3.59 5.13
N ASN A 55 17.51 -2.50 5.90
CA ASN A 55 16.21 -2.04 6.38
C ASN A 55 15.30 -1.61 5.21
N GLY A 56 15.86 -0.97 4.18
CA GLY A 56 15.15 -0.60 2.96
C GLY A 56 14.56 -1.81 2.25
N LEU A 57 15.32 -2.89 2.16
CA LEU A 57 14.88 -4.14 1.55
C LEU A 57 13.74 -4.79 2.36
N VAL A 58 13.83 -4.79 3.68
CA VAL A 58 12.77 -5.30 4.57
C VAL A 58 11.48 -4.48 4.42
N PHE A 59 11.57 -3.14 4.48
CA PHE A 59 10.40 -2.28 4.32
C PHE A 59 9.81 -2.38 2.90
N ALA A 60 10.64 -2.43 1.87
CA ALA A 60 10.22 -2.64 0.49
C ALA A 60 9.50 -3.99 0.32
N GLY A 61 10.01 -5.05 0.96
CA GLY A 61 9.41 -6.38 0.98
C GLY A 61 8.00 -6.37 1.58
N VAL A 62 7.80 -5.68 2.70
CA VAL A 62 6.47 -5.51 3.33
C VAL A 62 5.52 -4.72 2.42
N GLN A 63 5.96 -3.58 1.88
CA GLN A 63 5.14 -2.76 0.96
C GLN A 63 4.74 -3.54 -0.30
N PHE A 64 5.68 -4.32 -0.85
CA PHE A 64 5.43 -5.19 -1.98
C PHE A 64 4.41 -6.28 -1.62
N GLY A 65 4.60 -6.99 -0.50
CA GLY A 65 3.68 -8.03 -0.03
C GLY A 65 2.26 -7.52 0.19
N ILE A 66 2.10 -6.38 0.87
CA ILE A 66 0.80 -5.71 1.05
C ILE A 66 0.18 -5.37 -0.30
N THR A 67 0.96 -4.84 -1.24
CA THR A 67 0.45 -4.47 -2.56
C THR A 67 -0.04 -5.70 -3.32
N ILE A 68 0.70 -6.80 -3.32
CA ILE A 68 0.28 -8.07 -3.95
C ILE A 68 -0.99 -8.61 -3.30
N MET A 69 -1.07 -8.63 -1.95
CA MET A 69 -2.29 -9.05 -1.24
C MET A 69 -3.49 -8.14 -1.56
N ARG A 70 -3.27 -6.84 -1.78
CA ARG A 70 -4.32 -5.90 -2.19
C ARG A 70 -4.70 -6.00 -3.67
N MET A 71 -3.82 -6.55 -4.50
CA MET A 71 -4.11 -6.87 -5.90
C MET A 71 -4.92 -8.15 -6.05
N ALA A 72 -4.91 -9.04 -5.06
CA ALA A 72 -5.83 -10.17 -5.03
C ALA A 72 -7.25 -9.62 -5.11
N ALA A 73 -7.95 -9.94 -6.21
CA ALA A 73 -9.33 -9.55 -6.38
C ALA A 73 -10.13 -10.08 -5.18
N PRO A 74 -11.06 -9.30 -4.61
CA PRO A 74 -12.02 -9.88 -3.69
C PRO A 74 -12.74 -11.00 -4.44
N GLU A 75 -12.46 -12.25 -4.07
CA GLU A 75 -13.26 -13.38 -4.51
C GLU A 75 -14.72 -13.03 -4.23
N ASP A 76 -15.48 -12.93 -5.31
CA ASP A 76 -16.93 -12.93 -5.34
C ASP A 76 -17.63 -12.11 -4.24
N LYS A 77 -17.30 -10.82 -4.13
CA LYS A 77 -18.29 -9.88 -3.56
C LYS A 77 -19.36 -9.70 -4.63
N GLY A 78 -20.39 -10.55 -4.53
CA GLY A 78 -21.60 -10.55 -5.36
C GLY A 78 -22.15 -9.13 -5.60
N PRO A 79 -23.03 -8.98 -6.62
CA PRO A 79 -23.23 -7.75 -7.39
C PRO A 79 -23.21 -6.48 -6.54
N ARG A 80 -22.08 -5.77 -6.54
CA ARG A 80 -21.98 -4.45 -5.92
C ARG A 80 -22.68 -3.43 -6.81
N GLY A 81 -23.94 -3.17 -6.49
CA GLY A 81 -24.70 -2.06 -7.06
C GLY A 81 -25.30 -2.36 -8.44
N GLY A 82 -26.11 -3.41 -8.53
CA GLY A 82 -27.15 -3.46 -9.57
C GLY A 82 -28.29 -2.53 -9.21
N ARG A 83 -28.87 -1.81 -10.19
CA ARG A 83 -30.16 -1.12 -10.07
C ARG A 83 -31.07 -1.94 -9.16
N ARG A 84 -31.68 -1.30 -8.15
CA ARG A 84 -32.68 -1.96 -7.28
C ARG A 84 -33.63 -2.74 -8.18
N ALA A 85 -33.52 -4.06 -8.19
CA ALA A 85 -34.47 -4.89 -8.91
C ALA A 85 -35.83 -4.54 -8.31
N PRO A 86 -36.82 -4.10 -9.12
CA PRO A 86 -38.13 -3.79 -8.58
C PRO A 86 -38.65 -5.03 -7.85
N LYS A 87 -39.01 -4.87 -6.57
CA LYS A 87 -39.73 -5.92 -5.86
C LYS A 87 -41.06 -6.11 -6.59
N ALA A 88 -41.24 -7.26 -7.24
CA ALA A 88 -42.54 -7.67 -7.72
C ALA A 88 -43.48 -7.78 -6.51
N THR A 89 -44.42 -6.86 -6.44
CA THR A 89 -45.41 -6.76 -5.38
C THR A 89 -46.76 -7.04 -6.01
N ASN A 90 -47.56 -7.93 -5.41
CA ASN A 90 -48.90 -8.26 -5.88
C ASN A 90 -49.96 -7.22 -5.47
N THR A 91 -49.54 -6.06 -4.97
CA THR A 91 -50.45 -4.98 -4.59
C THR A 91 -50.84 -4.20 -5.84
N PRO A 92 -52.13 -4.22 -6.23
CA PRO A 92 -52.58 -3.46 -7.40
C PRO A 92 -52.45 -1.96 -7.14
N VAL A 93 -51.89 -1.24 -8.10
CA VAL A 93 -51.79 0.24 -8.11
C VAL A 93 -52.71 0.77 -9.20
N ARG A 94 -53.45 1.85 -8.88
CA ARG A 94 -54.24 2.55 -9.88
C ARG A 94 -53.31 3.31 -10.82
N VAL A 95 -53.49 3.09 -12.12
CA VAL A 95 -52.77 3.79 -13.18
C VAL A 95 -53.75 4.74 -13.83
N ASP A 96 -53.52 6.04 -13.69
CA ASP A 96 -54.30 7.05 -14.41
C ASP A 96 -53.84 7.06 -15.87
N VAL A 97 -54.68 6.57 -16.76
CA VAL A 97 -54.46 6.63 -18.20
C VAL A 97 -55.06 7.93 -18.69
N ALA A 98 -54.22 8.85 -19.15
CA ALA A 98 -54.70 9.99 -19.92
C ALA A 98 -55.26 9.46 -21.24
N ALA A 99 -56.58 9.61 -21.44
CA ALA A 99 -57.24 9.25 -22.69
C ALA A 99 -56.57 10.02 -23.83
N GLY A 100 -55.88 9.30 -24.72
CA GLY A 100 -55.37 9.85 -25.96
C GLY A 100 -56.54 10.34 -26.82
N ARG A 101 -56.38 11.53 -27.39
CA ARG A 101 -57.30 12.12 -28.39
C ARG A 101 -57.53 11.21 -29.58
#